data_AF-A0A818FD89-F1
#
_entry.id   AF-A0A818FD89-F1
#
_cell.length_a   1.000
_cell.length_b   1.000
_cell.length_c   1.000
_cell.angle_alpha   90.00
_cell.angle_beta   90.00
_cell.angle_gamma   90.00
#
_symmetry.space_group_name_H-M   'P 1'
#
loop_
_entity.id
_entity.type
_entity.pdbx_description
1 polymer ?
#
loop_
_entity_poly.entity_id
_entity_poly.type
_entity_poly.pdbx_seq_one_letter_code
_entity_poly.pdbx_strand_id
1 'polypeptide(L)'
;VIKLPEVKFDHCNGSDTSKRGYTCSLWLLFHSMIVKQAILHEQNLLPSNVKPSDMILSIREYVRRFFLCDECAKHFLNMTSNAENEINSFKENVLYLWRGHNKVNKRLRGEQISNDPAWPKVPFPTKEQCNSCVREIDENNDALEYDENETYNYLKDYYDLQNITNQKNLSTKTNTATNRQYNHLLLFLFTFFIIN
;
A
#
# COMPACT_ATOMS: atom_id res chain seq x y z
N VAL A 1 -15.35 28.10 -7.67
CA VAL A 1 -14.24 27.45 -6.94
C VAL A 1 -14.74 26.11 -6.46
N ILE A 2 -14.23 25.00 -7.01
CA ILE A 2 -14.58 23.67 -6.52
C ILE A 2 -13.95 23.52 -5.15
N LYS A 3 -14.78 23.49 -4.10
CA LYS A 3 -14.33 23.25 -2.74
C LYS A 3 -14.30 21.74 -2.55
N LEU A 4 -13.11 21.17 -2.62
CA LEU A 4 -12.94 19.76 -2.27
C LEU A 4 -13.34 19.58 -0.80
N PRO A 5 -14.05 18.50 -0.46
CA PRO A 5 -14.36 18.21 0.94
C PRO A 5 -13.05 18.08 1.73
N GLU A 6 -13.11 18.46 2.99
CA GLU A 6 -11.99 18.27 3.91
C GLU A 6 -11.60 16.79 3.94
N VAL A 7 -10.31 16.51 3.76
CA VAL A 7 -9.82 15.14 3.63
C VAL A 7 -9.85 14.46 5.00
N LYS A 8 -10.67 13.43 5.15
CA LYS A 8 -10.73 12.60 6.35
C LYS A 8 -9.97 11.30 6.12
N PHE A 9 -8.93 11.06 6.91
CA PHE A 9 -8.20 9.80 6.91
C PHE A 9 -8.79 8.86 7.97
N ASP A 10 -9.00 7.59 7.60
CA ASP A 10 -9.39 6.52 8.53
C ASP A 10 -8.14 5.66 8.85
N HIS A 11 -7.86 4.62 8.05
CA HIS A 11 -6.68 3.76 8.24
C HIS A 11 -5.34 4.53 8.25
N CYS A 12 -5.26 5.64 7.53
CA CYS A 12 -4.06 6.48 7.44
C CYS A 12 -4.06 7.66 8.44
N ASN A 13 -4.98 7.69 9.40
CA ASN A 13 -5.00 8.73 10.41
C ASN A 13 -3.76 8.61 11.31
N GLY A 14 -3.06 9.73 11.52
CA GLY A 14 -1.91 9.83 12.40
C GLY A 14 -2.31 10.13 13.84
N SER A 15 -1.37 9.96 14.78
CA SER A 15 -1.51 10.45 16.16
C SER A 15 -1.53 11.99 16.26
N ASP A 16 -0.96 12.67 15.26
CA ASP A 16 -1.10 14.10 15.03
C ASP A 16 -1.27 14.41 13.53
N THR A 17 -1.82 15.58 13.24
CA THR A 17 -2.04 16.14 11.90
C THR A 17 -0.80 16.19 11.01
N SER A 18 0.42 16.26 11.59
CA SER A 18 1.67 16.26 10.83
C SER A 18 2.16 14.85 10.44
N LYS A 19 1.47 13.78 10.87
CA LYS A 19 1.90 12.38 10.71
C LYS A 19 0.97 11.62 9.77
N ARG A 20 1.52 10.64 9.06
CA ARG A 20 0.79 9.74 8.15
C ARG A 20 -0.01 10.49 7.08
N GLY A 21 -1.34 10.37 7.09
CA GLY A 21 -2.25 11.08 6.19
C GLY A 21 -1.95 10.80 4.71
N TYR A 22 -1.71 11.88 3.96
CA TYR A 22 -1.51 11.86 2.52
C TYR A 22 -0.46 10.83 2.07
N THR A 23 0.71 10.81 2.72
CA THR A 23 1.80 9.90 2.33
C THR A 23 1.46 8.44 2.55
N CYS A 24 0.76 8.11 3.66
CA CYS A 24 0.24 6.77 3.90
C CYS A 24 -0.79 6.38 2.83
N SER A 25 -1.71 7.29 2.48
CA SER A 25 -2.75 7.01 1.49
C SER A 25 -2.19 6.77 0.09
N LEU A 26 -1.10 7.45 -0.27
CA LEU A 26 -0.42 7.22 -1.54
C LEU A 26 0.27 5.85 -1.59
N TRP A 27 0.94 5.44 -0.51
CA TRP A 27 1.50 4.09 -0.46
C TRP A 27 0.42 3.02 -0.64
N LEU A 28 -0.72 3.14 0.06
CA LEU A 28 -1.85 2.23 -0.13
C LEU A 28 -2.34 2.23 -1.58
N LEU A 29 -2.53 3.40 -2.18
CA LEU A 29 -2.97 3.53 -3.57
C LEU A 29 -2.00 2.85 -4.54
N PHE A 30 -0.70 3.11 -4.42
CA PHE A 30 0.32 2.54 -5.29
C PHE A 30 0.38 1.02 -5.20
N HIS A 31 0.35 0.46 -3.97
CA HIS A 31 0.30 -0.98 -3.77
C HIS A 31 -0.97 -1.60 -4.36
N SER A 32 -2.15 -1.00 -4.12
CA SER A 32 -3.41 -1.46 -4.70
C SER A 32 -3.42 -1.43 -6.23
N MET A 33 -2.85 -0.41 -6.87
CA MET A 33 -2.78 -0.35 -8.33
C MET A 33 -1.88 -1.43 -8.93
N ILE A 34 -0.71 -1.67 -8.35
CA ILE A 34 0.20 -2.73 -8.83
C ILE A 34 -0.41 -4.12 -8.59
N VAL A 35 -0.99 -4.36 -7.42
CA VAL A 35 -1.71 -5.63 -7.15
C VAL A 35 -2.87 -5.82 -8.11
N LYS A 36 -3.64 -4.76 -8.40
CA LYS A 36 -4.74 -4.86 -9.37
C LYS A 36 -4.24 -5.19 -10.77
N GLN A 37 -3.11 -4.64 -11.20
CA GLN A 37 -2.47 -5.00 -12.47
C GLN A 37 -2.14 -6.49 -12.53
N ALA A 38 -1.55 -7.04 -11.46
CA ALA A 38 -1.21 -8.46 -11.37
C ALA A 38 -2.45 -9.37 -11.38
N ILE A 39 -3.51 -9.01 -10.66
CA ILE A 39 -4.78 -9.75 -10.66
C ILE A 39 -5.42 -9.75 -12.05
N LEU A 40 -5.45 -8.60 -12.75
CA LEU A 40 -6.01 -8.52 -14.10
C LEU A 40 -5.21 -9.36 -15.11
N HIS A 41 -3.89 -9.42 -14.95
CA HIS A 41 -3.05 -10.31 -15.74
C HIS A 41 -3.41 -11.79 -15.51
N GLU A 42 -3.51 -12.23 -14.25
CA GLU A 42 -3.90 -13.61 -13.91
C GLU A 42 -5.30 -13.98 -14.43
N GLN A 43 -6.19 -13.01 -14.51
CA GLN A 43 -7.56 -13.16 -15.07
C GLN A 43 -7.61 -13.10 -16.60
N ASN A 44 -6.47 -12.91 -17.28
CA ASN A 44 -6.38 -12.68 -18.73
C ASN A 44 -7.21 -11.46 -19.21
N LEU A 45 -7.36 -10.45 -18.34
CA LEU A 45 -8.10 -9.21 -18.62
C LEU A 45 -7.18 -8.03 -18.93
N LEU A 46 -5.87 -8.22 -18.86
CA LEU A 46 -4.89 -7.18 -19.17
C LEU A 46 -4.58 -7.16 -20.67
N PRO A 47 -4.54 -5.98 -21.34
CA PRO A 47 -4.12 -5.90 -22.73
C PRO A 47 -2.71 -6.45 -22.95
N SER A 48 -2.48 -7.13 -24.07
CA SER A 48 -1.22 -7.83 -24.36
C SER A 48 0.01 -6.93 -24.49
N ASN A 49 -0.20 -5.63 -24.73
CA ASN A 49 0.87 -4.63 -24.84
C ASN A 49 1.32 -4.06 -23.49
N VAL A 50 0.61 -4.36 -22.39
CA VAL A 50 0.98 -3.90 -21.06
C VAL A 50 2.15 -4.73 -20.54
N LYS A 51 3.24 -4.05 -20.19
CA LYS A 51 4.42 -4.68 -19.58
C LYS A 51 4.28 -4.74 -18.06
N PRO A 52 4.97 -5.71 -17.42
CA PRO A 52 5.07 -5.77 -15.97
C PRO A 52 5.48 -4.46 -15.29
N SER A 53 6.43 -3.71 -15.87
CA SER A 53 6.99 -2.48 -15.29
C SER A 53 6.11 -1.23 -15.47
N ASP A 54 5.09 -1.25 -16.34
CA ASP A 54 4.35 -0.04 -16.73
C ASP A 54 3.72 0.70 -15.54
N MET A 55 3.21 -0.04 -14.54
CA MET A 55 2.57 0.58 -13.38
C MET A 55 3.58 1.28 -12.46
N ILE A 56 4.75 0.66 -12.18
CA ILE A 56 5.76 1.31 -11.33
C ILE A 56 6.37 2.52 -12.02
N LEU A 57 6.51 2.49 -13.36
CA LEU A 57 6.99 3.64 -14.14
C LEU A 57 5.97 4.78 -14.13
N SER A 58 4.69 4.46 -14.20
CA SER A 58 3.62 5.45 -14.05
C SER A 58 3.63 6.10 -12.65
N ILE A 59 3.80 5.30 -11.60
CA ILE A 59 3.96 5.79 -10.23
C ILE A 59 5.22 6.65 -10.09
N ARG A 60 6.34 6.21 -10.67
CA ARG A 60 7.60 6.96 -10.70
C ARG A 60 7.42 8.34 -11.32
N GLU A 61 6.72 8.43 -12.45
CA GLU A 61 6.45 9.71 -13.11
C GLU A 61 5.50 10.61 -12.31
N TYR A 62 4.51 10.03 -11.63
CA TYR A 62 3.68 10.78 -10.69
C TYR A 62 4.52 11.35 -9.55
N VAL A 63 5.35 10.52 -8.91
CA VAL A 63 6.21 10.93 -7.80
C VAL A 63 7.18 12.04 -8.24
N ARG A 64 7.75 11.92 -9.44
CA ARG A 64 8.66 12.92 -10.00
C ARG A 64 8.03 14.29 -10.19
N ARG A 65 6.74 14.36 -10.50
CA ARG A 65 6.07 15.59 -10.95
C ARG A 65 5.16 16.22 -9.91
N PHE A 66 4.57 15.41 -9.03
CA PHE A 66 3.45 15.85 -8.18
C PHE A 66 3.63 15.55 -6.70
N PHE A 67 4.63 14.74 -6.31
CA PHE A 67 4.81 14.41 -4.90
C PHE A 67 5.44 15.57 -4.13
N LEU A 68 4.85 15.90 -2.98
CA LEU A 68 5.12 17.14 -2.26
C LEU A 68 6.49 17.21 -1.57
N CYS A 69 7.13 16.07 -1.31
CA CYS A 69 8.41 16.00 -0.61
C CYS A 69 9.55 15.72 -1.59
N ASP A 70 10.35 16.73 -1.91
CA ASP A 70 11.46 16.64 -2.87
C ASP A 70 12.51 15.59 -2.48
N GLU A 71 12.90 15.55 -1.21
CA GLU A 71 13.87 14.57 -0.70
C GLU A 71 13.32 13.14 -0.80
N CYS A 72 12.07 12.95 -0.40
CA CYS A 72 11.38 11.67 -0.49
C CYS A 72 11.26 11.21 -1.95
N ALA A 73 10.94 12.13 -2.87
CA ALA A 73 10.86 11.88 -4.29
C ALA A 73 12.23 11.44 -4.84
N LYS A 74 13.33 12.14 -4.49
CA LYS A 74 14.70 11.73 -4.89
C LYS A 74 15.02 10.30 -4.46
N HIS A 75 14.69 9.91 -3.22
CA HIS A 75 14.89 8.53 -2.77
C HIS A 75 14.08 7.51 -3.58
N PHE A 76 12.81 7.81 -3.86
CA PHE A 76 11.97 6.93 -4.68
C PHE A 76 12.47 6.81 -6.12
N LEU A 77 12.93 7.92 -6.71
CA LEU A 77 13.49 7.96 -8.06
C LEU A 77 14.85 7.25 -8.13
N ASN A 78 15.64 7.27 -7.07
CA ASN A 78 16.86 6.46 -7.05
C ASN A 78 16.52 4.96 -6.98
N MET A 79 15.59 4.61 -6.09
CA MET A 79 15.15 3.22 -5.89
C MET A 79 14.57 2.60 -7.16
N THR A 80 13.81 3.35 -7.95
CA THR A 80 13.11 2.83 -9.15
C THR A 80 13.87 3.13 -10.46
N SER A 81 15.15 3.52 -10.40
CA SER A 81 15.93 3.97 -11.56
C SER A 81 16.15 2.88 -12.62
N ASN A 82 16.18 1.61 -12.20
CA ASN A 82 16.44 0.45 -13.05
C ASN A 82 15.22 -0.49 -13.15
N ALA A 83 14.02 0.01 -12.83
CA ALA A 83 12.81 -0.79 -12.70
C ALA A 83 12.44 -1.57 -13.98
N GLU A 84 12.71 -1.01 -15.17
CA GLU A 84 12.46 -1.70 -16.45
C GLU A 84 13.27 -2.99 -16.62
N ASN A 85 14.49 -3.03 -16.08
CA ASN A 85 15.37 -4.19 -16.21
C ASN A 85 15.18 -5.20 -15.07
N GLU A 86 14.76 -4.72 -13.90
CA GLU A 86 14.58 -5.55 -12.69
C GLU A 86 13.21 -6.25 -12.68
N ILE A 87 12.19 -5.69 -13.34
CA ILE A 87 10.81 -6.18 -13.26
C ILE A 87 10.45 -6.96 -14.52
N ASN A 88 10.59 -8.28 -14.44
CA ASN A 88 10.31 -9.20 -15.54
C ASN A 88 8.93 -9.88 -15.46
N SER A 89 8.17 -9.68 -14.39
CA SER A 89 6.84 -10.28 -14.22
C SER A 89 5.93 -9.40 -13.36
N PHE A 90 4.60 -9.55 -13.50
CA PHE A 90 3.64 -8.78 -12.71
C PHE A 90 3.75 -9.05 -11.21
N LYS A 91 4.08 -10.30 -10.85
CA LYS A 91 4.41 -10.68 -9.48
C LYS A 91 5.65 -9.95 -8.97
N GLU A 92 6.71 -9.92 -9.78
CA GLU A 92 7.92 -9.18 -9.43
C GLU A 92 7.63 -7.70 -9.22
N ASN A 93 6.73 -7.07 -10.00
CA ASN A 93 6.35 -5.67 -9.78
C ASN A 93 5.71 -5.44 -8.40
N VAL A 94 4.83 -6.34 -7.95
CA VAL A 94 4.23 -6.29 -6.59
C VAL A 94 5.32 -6.38 -5.52
N LEU A 95 6.20 -7.37 -5.64
CA LEU A 95 7.31 -7.58 -4.71
C LEU A 95 8.33 -6.44 -4.75
N TYR A 96 8.52 -5.82 -5.91
CA TYR A 96 9.44 -4.71 -6.12
C TYR A 96 9.09 -3.50 -5.26
N LEU A 97 7.84 -3.04 -5.37
CA LEU A 97 7.36 -1.93 -4.56
C LEU A 97 7.34 -2.29 -3.07
N TRP A 98 6.98 -3.52 -2.73
CA TRP A 98 6.96 -4.02 -1.35
C TRP A 98 8.35 -4.00 -0.70
N ARG A 99 9.37 -4.56 -1.35
CA ARG A 99 10.77 -4.50 -0.88
C ARG A 99 11.25 -3.07 -0.75
N GLY A 100 10.92 -2.23 -1.74
CA GLY A 100 11.23 -0.80 -1.71
C GLY A 100 10.64 -0.09 -0.49
N HIS A 101 9.36 -0.34 -0.19
CA HIS A 101 8.69 0.24 0.97
C HIS A 101 9.29 -0.26 2.29
N ASN A 102 9.66 -1.54 2.39
CA ASN A 102 10.34 -2.07 3.57
C ASN A 102 11.75 -1.50 3.78
N LYS A 103 12.50 -1.21 2.70
CA LYS A 103 13.76 -0.45 2.79
C LYS A 103 13.53 0.95 3.35
N VAL A 104 12.45 1.62 2.94
CA VAL A 104 12.04 2.92 3.50
C VAL A 104 11.67 2.79 4.98
N ASN A 105 10.87 1.78 5.37
CA ASN A 105 10.52 1.55 6.77
C ASN A 105 11.75 1.30 7.64
N LYS A 106 12.73 0.52 7.16
CA LYS A 106 14.00 0.29 7.87
C LYS A 106 14.78 1.58 8.06
N ARG A 107 14.90 2.42 7.02
CA ARG A 107 15.62 3.71 7.10
C ARG A 107 14.95 4.66 8.09
N LEU A 108 13.63 4.80 8.03
CA LEU A 108 12.89 5.75 8.86
C LEU A 108 12.69 5.27 10.31
N ARG A 109 13.03 4.02 10.64
CA ARG A 109 12.89 3.49 12.00
C ARG A 109 13.72 4.31 12.98
N GLY A 110 13.07 4.85 14.02
CA GLY A 110 13.73 5.65 15.07
C GLY A 110 13.86 7.15 14.79
N GLU A 111 13.58 7.63 13.57
CA GLU A 111 13.51 9.06 13.28
C GLU A 111 12.35 9.77 14.01
N GLN A 112 12.64 10.77 14.85
CA GLN A 112 11.62 11.44 15.66
C GLN A 112 10.62 12.28 14.83
N ILE A 113 11.07 12.86 13.72
CA ILE A 113 10.27 13.79 12.90
C ILE A 113 9.28 13.04 12.02
N SER A 114 9.64 11.88 11.48
CA SER A 114 8.80 11.14 10.53
C SER A 114 7.99 10.01 11.19
N ASN A 115 8.39 9.54 12.38
CA ASN A 115 7.68 8.47 13.07
C ASN A 115 6.45 8.95 13.84
N ASP A 116 5.39 8.18 13.70
CA ASP A 116 4.21 8.24 14.52
C ASP A 116 4.36 7.19 15.63
N PRO A 117 4.37 7.56 16.91
CA PRO A 117 4.53 6.60 18.01
C PRO A 117 3.47 5.50 18.03
N ALA A 118 2.26 5.79 17.56
CA ALA A 118 1.17 4.81 17.48
C ALA A 118 1.33 3.85 16.29
N TRP A 119 2.19 4.18 15.32
CA TRP A 119 2.39 3.43 14.08
C TRP A 119 3.88 3.28 13.75
N PRO A 120 4.63 2.52 14.58
CA PRO A 120 6.07 2.35 14.43
C PRO A 120 6.42 1.70 13.07
N LYS A 121 7.56 2.11 12.50
CA LYS A 121 8.06 1.57 11.24
C LYS A 121 8.70 0.20 11.47
N VAL A 122 7.90 -0.83 11.23
CA VAL A 122 8.30 -2.24 11.29
C VAL A 122 8.31 -2.85 9.88
N PRO A 123 9.01 -3.98 9.69
CA PRO A 123 8.91 -4.74 8.45
C PRO A 123 7.46 -5.21 8.27
N PHE A 124 6.95 -5.08 7.05
CA PHE A 124 5.59 -5.47 6.69
C PHE A 124 5.61 -6.65 5.70
N PRO A 125 4.73 -7.67 5.83
CA PRO A 125 3.91 -7.91 7.02
C PRO A 125 4.77 -8.33 8.22
N THR A 126 4.25 -8.13 9.43
CA THR A 126 4.82 -8.76 10.63
C THR A 126 4.49 -10.26 10.64
N LYS A 127 5.21 -11.05 11.45
CA LYS A 127 4.90 -12.48 11.62
C LYS A 127 3.47 -12.73 12.13
N GLU A 128 2.94 -11.83 12.95
CA GLU A 128 1.56 -11.85 13.42
C GLU A 128 0.55 -11.62 12.29
N GLN A 129 0.89 -10.76 11.33
CA GLN A 129 0.04 -10.46 10.18
C GLN A 129 0.07 -11.57 9.13
N CYS A 130 1.23 -12.19 8.90
CA CYS A 130 1.38 -13.31 7.99
C CYS A 130 2.47 -14.27 8.49
N ASN A 131 2.04 -15.35 9.16
CA ASN A 131 2.97 -16.33 9.72
C ASN A 131 3.70 -17.13 8.64
N SER A 132 3.06 -17.42 7.49
CA SER A 132 3.71 -18.13 6.37
C SER A 132 4.69 -17.25 5.59
N CYS A 133 4.58 -15.93 5.69
CA CYS A 133 5.45 -15.00 4.98
C CYS A 133 6.85 -14.90 5.60
N VAL A 134 7.03 -15.20 6.90
CA VAL A 134 8.29 -14.96 7.62
C VAL A 134 8.96 -16.30 7.96
N ARG A 135 10.13 -16.58 7.36
CA ARG A 135 10.83 -17.86 7.51
C ARG A 135 11.62 -17.93 8.83
N GLU A 136 12.55 -17.01 9.06
CA GLU A 136 13.34 -16.91 10.30
C GLU A 136 13.70 -15.45 10.64
N ILE A 137 14.09 -15.22 11.91
CA ILE A 137 14.69 -13.97 12.37
C ILE A 137 16.21 -14.16 12.26
N ASP A 138 16.90 -13.43 11.39
CA ASP A 138 18.36 -13.41 11.44
C ASP A 138 18.79 -12.71 12.74
N GLU A 139 19.14 -13.51 13.76
CA GLU A 139 19.60 -13.04 15.07
C GLU A 139 20.84 -12.13 14.99
N ASN A 140 21.59 -12.17 13.87
CA ASN A 140 22.79 -11.37 13.69
C ASN A 140 22.53 -10.00 13.02
N ASN A 141 21.40 -9.80 12.34
CA ASN A 141 21.14 -8.58 11.55
C ASN A 141 19.77 -7.93 11.76
N ASP A 142 18.95 -8.45 12.68
CA ASP A 142 17.64 -7.87 13.01
C ASP A 142 16.72 -7.78 11.75
N ALA A 143 16.98 -8.67 10.79
CA ALA A 143 16.34 -8.71 9.48
C ALA A 143 15.48 -9.97 9.39
N LEU A 144 14.19 -9.78 9.09
CA LEU A 144 13.27 -10.87 8.82
C LEU A 144 13.54 -11.42 7.42
N GLU A 145 13.73 -12.73 7.30
CA GLU A 145 13.70 -13.40 5.99
C GLU A 145 12.26 -13.66 5.58
N TYR A 146 11.90 -13.25 4.36
CA TYR A 146 10.55 -13.42 3.82
C TYR A 146 10.49 -14.53 2.76
N ASP A 147 9.43 -15.33 2.81
CA ASP A 147 9.00 -16.12 1.68
C ASP A 147 8.25 -15.23 0.68
N GLU A 148 8.86 -14.92 -0.46
CA GLU A 148 8.27 -14.03 -1.46
C GLU A 148 7.03 -14.62 -2.16
N ASN A 149 6.85 -15.96 -2.17
CA ASN A 149 5.63 -16.55 -2.73
C ASN A 149 4.44 -16.33 -1.80
N GLU A 150 4.61 -16.66 -0.52
CA GLU A 150 3.60 -16.44 0.51
C GLU A 150 3.32 -14.94 0.68
N THR A 151 4.37 -14.12 0.65
CA THR A 151 4.26 -12.66 0.71
C THR A 151 3.47 -12.11 -0.47
N TYR A 152 3.72 -12.57 -1.70
CA TYR A 152 2.94 -12.14 -2.87
C TYR A 152 1.45 -12.46 -2.72
N ASN A 153 1.12 -13.66 -2.26
CA ASN A 153 -0.28 -14.07 -2.04
C ASN A 153 -0.93 -13.19 -0.96
N TYR A 154 -0.24 -12.98 0.16
CA TYR A 154 -0.70 -12.09 1.22
C TYR A 154 -0.94 -10.66 0.72
N LEU A 155 0.00 -10.11 -0.05
CA LEU A 155 -0.12 -8.75 -0.61
C LEU A 155 -1.30 -8.63 -1.56
N LYS A 156 -1.54 -9.65 -2.40
CA LYS A 156 -2.74 -9.68 -3.25
C LYS A 156 -4.01 -9.60 -2.43
N ASP A 157 -4.13 -10.45 -1.42
CA ASP A 157 -5.33 -10.49 -0.58
C ASP A 157 -5.51 -9.20 0.22
N TYR A 158 -4.41 -8.65 0.75
CA TYR A 158 -4.40 -7.42 1.54
C TYR A 158 -4.83 -6.19 0.73
N TYR A 159 -4.35 -6.07 -0.51
CA TYR A 159 -4.58 -4.90 -1.36
C TYR A 159 -5.71 -5.06 -2.39
N ASP A 160 -6.32 -6.25 -2.50
CA ASP A 160 -7.50 -6.44 -3.36
C ASP A 160 -8.70 -5.66 -2.83
N LEU A 161 -9.21 -4.76 -3.67
CA LEU A 161 -10.37 -3.93 -3.41
C LEU A 161 -11.64 -4.75 -3.13
N GLN A 162 -11.74 -5.99 -3.62
CA GLN A 162 -12.86 -6.87 -3.29
C GLN A 162 -12.86 -7.24 -1.80
N ASN A 163 -11.70 -7.48 -1.19
CA ASN A 163 -11.59 -7.76 0.23
C ASN A 163 -11.90 -6.52 1.08
N ILE A 164 -11.48 -5.34 0.63
CA ILE A 164 -11.84 -4.05 1.27
C ILE A 164 -13.36 -3.82 1.21
N THR A 165 -14.01 -4.17 0.10
CA THR A 165 -15.47 -4.02 -0.09
C THR A 165 -16.26 -5.07 0.71
N ASN A 166 -15.76 -6.30 0.80
CA ASN A 166 -16.40 -7.37 1.55
C ASN A 166 -16.35 -7.13 3.06
N GLN A 167 -15.22 -6.66 3.60
CA GLN A 167 -15.11 -6.26 5.01
C GLN A 167 -16.11 -5.14 5.37
N LYS A 168 -16.34 -4.20 4.45
CA LYS A 168 -17.38 -3.18 4.57
C LYS A 168 -18.78 -3.80 4.63
N ASN A 169 -19.10 -4.72 3.72
CA ASN A 169 -20.41 -5.40 3.69
C ASN A 169 -20.66 -6.26 4.95
N LEU A 170 -19.62 -6.89 5.49
CA LEU A 170 -19.66 -7.63 6.75
C LEU A 170 -19.88 -6.69 7.95
N SER A 171 -19.16 -5.57 8.02
CA SER A 171 -19.36 -4.55 9.08
C SER A 171 -20.75 -3.91 9.06
N THR A 172 -21.37 -3.76 7.88
CA THR A 172 -22.74 -3.28 7.76
C THR A 172 -23.79 -4.32 8.16
N LYS A 173 -23.49 -5.62 8.05
CA LYS A 173 -24.39 -6.72 8.47
C LYS A 173 -24.32 -7.00 9.98
N THR A 174 -23.19 -6.79 10.62
CA THR A 174 -23.01 -7.02 12.06
C THR A 174 -23.58 -5.92 12.95
N ASN A 175 -23.92 -4.75 12.39
CA ASN A 175 -24.51 -3.62 13.12
C ASN A 175 -25.97 -3.84 13.62
N THR A 176 -26.54 -5.05 13.47
CA THR A 176 -27.84 -5.42 14.08
C THR A 176 -27.72 -6.27 15.36
N ALA A 177 -26.52 -6.54 15.87
CA ALA A 177 -26.34 -7.28 17.13
C ALA A 177 -25.20 -6.70 17.99
N THR A 178 -25.60 -5.94 19.02
CA THR A 178 -24.92 -5.66 20.32
C THR A 178 -23.39 -5.45 20.39
N ASN A 179 -22.98 -4.22 20.77
CA ASN A 179 -21.74 -3.78 21.49
C ASN A 179 -20.59 -4.80 21.63
N ARG A 180 -19.33 -4.56 21.22
CA ARG A 180 -18.44 -3.44 21.55
C ARG A 180 -17.19 -3.51 20.65
N GLN A 181 -16.64 -2.33 20.30
CA GLN A 181 -15.28 -2.09 19.77
C GLN A 181 -14.98 -2.72 18.40
N TYR A 182 -15.22 -1.94 17.34
CA TYR A 182 -14.52 -1.87 16.04
C TYR A 182 -15.49 -1.18 15.07
N ASN A 183 -15.64 0.13 15.23
CA ASN A 183 -16.39 0.96 14.30
C ASN A 183 -15.69 2.32 14.25
N HIS A 184 -15.24 2.73 13.07
CA HIS A 184 -15.84 3.88 12.37
C HIS A 184 -15.30 3.98 10.93
N LEU A 185 -15.87 3.14 10.07
CA LEU A 185 -15.87 3.23 8.62
C LEU A 185 -16.85 4.35 8.17
N LEU A 186 -16.44 5.23 7.25
CA LEU A 186 -17.30 6.21 6.55
C LEU A 186 -16.96 6.12 5.04
N LEU A 187 -17.82 5.66 4.11
CA LEU A 187 -18.98 6.37 3.52
C LEU A 187 -18.58 7.83 3.20
N PHE A 188 -18.22 8.19 1.96
CA PHE A 188 -19.10 8.44 0.81
C PHE A 188 -18.21 8.59 -0.45
N LEU A 189 -18.74 8.20 -1.63
CA LEU A 189 -18.47 8.74 -2.99
C LEU A 189 -18.59 7.64 -4.06
N PHE A 190 -19.81 7.20 -4.36
CA PHE A 190 -20.05 6.40 -5.58
C PHE A 190 -21.38 6.66 -6.30
N THR A 191 -21.95 7.88 -6.20
CA THR A 191 -23.19 8.20 -6.92
C THR A 191 -23.25 9.67 -7.38
N PHE A 192 -22.35 10.14 -8.26
CA PHE A 192 -22.58 11.43 -8.96
C PHE A 192 -21.90 11.63 -10.33
N PHE A 193 -21.52 10.57 -11.05
CA PHE A 193 -20.96 10.73 -12.41
C PHE A 193 -21.68 9.93 -13.51
N ILE A 194 -22.94 9.56 -13.28
CA ILE A 194 -23.84 9.18 -14.36
C ILE A 194 -25.13 9.97 -14.14
N ILE A 195 -25.54 10.70 -15.17
CA ILE A 195 -26.69 11.61 -15.30
C ILE A 195 -26.33 13.11 -15.16
N ASN A 196 -26.34 13.74 -16.34
CA ASN A 196 -26.18 15.14 -16.74
C ASN A 196 -24.76 15.70 -16.88
#